data_AF-A0A4P8HUS6-F1
#
_entry.id   AF-A0A4P8HUS6-F1
#
_cell.length_a   1.000
_cell.length_b   1.000
_cell.length_c   1.000
_cell.angle_alpha   90.00
_cell.angle_beta   90.00
_cell.angle_gamma   90.00
#
_symmetry.space_group_name_H-M   'P 1'
#
loop_
_entity.id
_entity.type
_entity.pdbx_description
1 polymer ?
#
loop_
_entity_poly.entity_id
_entity_poly.type
_entity_poly.pdbx_seq_one_letter_code
_entity_poly.pdbx_strand_id
1 'polypeptide(L)' 'MDDTVYDEARADWRTAQCVDTGVKVSLADGVTPALEFMLTCGVPRDVAMRVLAGPRFGRHAPLAESRS' A
#
# COMPACT_ATOMS: atom_id res chain seq x y z
N MET A 1 29.06 14.93 -4.31
CA MET A 1 28.43 14.07 -5.34
C MET A 1 27.00 13.86 -4.84
N ASP A 2 26.16 14.84 -5.11
CA ASP A 2 24.72 14.79 -4.83
C ASP A 2 24.04 14.47 -6.15
N ASP A 3 23.97 13.17 -6.46
CA ASP A 3 23.14 12.64 -7.54
C ASP A 3 21.69 12.59 -7.05
N THR A 4 21.11 13.76 -6.80
CA THR A 4 19.65 13.92 -6.71
C THR A 4 19.08 13.91 -8.13
N VAL A 5 19.16 12.75 -8.79
CA VAL A 5 18.33 12.47 -9.95
C VAL A 5 16.92 12.25 -9.43
N TYR A 6 16.22 13.36 -9.16
CA TYR A 6 14.77 13.37 -9.14
C TYR A 6 14.29 13.06 -10.56
N ASP A 7 14.31 11.78 -10.92
CA ASP A 7 13.64 11.26 -12.11
C ASP A 7 12.12 11.18 -11.80
N GLU A 8 11.56 12.35 -11.47
CA GLU A 8 10.13 12.58 -11.50
C GLU A 8 9.69 12.66 -12.96
N ALA A 9 9.28 11.55 -13.55
CA ALA A 9 8.48 11.63 -14.78
C ALA A 9 7.48 10.51 -14.98
N ARG A 10 7.72 9.30 -14.46
CA ARG A 10 6.70 8.24 -14.42
C ARG A 10 6.96 7.42 -13.17
N ALA A 11 5.96 7.31 -12.29
CA ALA A 11 5.92 6.18 -11.38
C ALA A 11 6.16 4.93 -12.25
N ASP A 12 7.26 4.22 -12.01
CA ASP A 12 7.60 3.02 -12.79
C ASP A 12 6.32 2.18 -12.86
N TRP A 13 5.89 1.84 -14.07
CA TRP A 13 4.64 1.09 -14.29
C TRP A 13 4.65 -0.20 -13.46
N ARG A 14 5.84 -0.73 -13.16
CA ARG A 14 6.07 -1.82 -12.21
C ARG A 14 5.67 -1.45 -10.80
N THR A 15 6.14 -0.31 -10.28
CA THR A 15 5.73 0.20 -8.97
C THR A 15 4.22 0.39 -8.90
N ALA A 16 3.58 0.94 -9.94
CA ALA A 16 2.13 1.09 -9.99
C ALA A 16 1.40 -0.27 -9.95
N GLN A 17 1.90 -1.27 -10.69
CA GLN A 17 1.35 -2.63 -10.68
C GLN A 17 1.53 -3.33 -9.33
N CYS A 18 2.68 -3.15 -8.68
CA CYS A 18 2.94 -3.69 -7.34
C CYS A 18 2.04 -3.03 -6.30
N VAL A 19 1.80 -1.73 -6.40
CA VAL A 19 0.85 -1.02 -5.54
C VAL A 19 -0.58 -1.52 -5.74
N ASP A 20 -1.04 -1.66 -6.99
CA ASP A 20 -2.39 -2.18 -7.29
C ASP A 20 -2.58 -3.61 -6.75
N THR A 21 -1.57 -4.46 -6.93
CA THR A 21 -1.58 -5.83 -6.38
C THR A 21 -1.60 -5.82 -4.85
N GLY A 22 -0.75 -5.03 -4.20
CA GLY A 22 -0.73 -4.94 -2.74
C GLY A 22 -2.04 -4.40 -2.17
N VAL A 23 -2.73 -3.48 -2.88
CA VAL A 23 -4.09 -3.05 -2.51
C VAL A 23 -5.06 -4.22 -2.55
N LYS A 24 -5.03 -5.06 -3.59
CA LYS A 24 -5.88 -6.25 -3.68
C LYS A 24 -5.59 -7.25 -2.56
N VAL A 25 -4.32 -7.50 -2.26
CA VAL A 25 -3.88 -8.34 -1.12
C VAL A 25 -4.41 -7.77 0.19
N SER A 26 -4.40 -6.44 0.37
CA SER A 26 -4.87 -5.82 1.61
C SER A 26 -6.36 -6.03 1.87
N LEU A 27 -7.15 -6.15 0.80
CA LEU A 27 -8.59 -6.42 0.88
C LEU A 27 -8.91 -7.90 1.11
N ALA A 28 -8.04 -8.81 0.66
CA ALA A 28 -8.24 -10.25 0.79
C ALA A 28 -7.64 -10.81 2.09
N ASP A 29 -6.39 -10.45 2.39
CA ASP A 29 -5.55 -11.07 3.42
C ASP A 29 -5.18 -10.10 4.56
N GLY A 30 -5.48 -8.80 4.39
CA GLY A 30 -5.23 -7.76 5.37
C GLY A 30 -3.96 -6.92 5.12
N VAL A 31 -3.78 -5.88 5.93
CA VAL A 31 -2.76 -4.83 5.70
C VAL A 31 -1.33 -5.33 5.85
N THR A 32 -1.05 -6.23 6.80
CA THR A 32 0.30 -6.76 7.06
C THR A 32 0.87 -7.52 5.86
N PRO A 33 0.20 -8.55 5.31
CA PRO A 33 0.73 -9.26 4.13
C PRO A 33 0.83 -8.38 2.89
N ALA A 34 -0.06 -7.38 2.74
CA ALA A 34 0.03 -6.40 1.67
C ALA A 34 1.27 -5.50 1.78
N LEU A 35 1.62 -5.07 2.98
CA LEU A 35 2.81 -4.27 3.24
C LEU A 35 4.08 -5.08 2.93
N GLU A 36 4.14 -6.33 3.39
CA GLU A 36 5.27 -7.23 3.12
C GLU A 36 5.46 -7.47 1.62
N PHE A 37 4.36 -7.69 0.89
CA PHE A 37 4.40 -7.81 -0.57
C PHE A 37 4.97 -6.55 -1.24
N MET A 38 4.43 -5.37 -0.89
CA MET A 38 4.88 -4.10 -1.48
C MET A 38 6.38 -3.85 -1.21
N LEU A 39 6.87 -4.13 0.00
CA LEU A 39 8.28 -4.01 0.36
C LEU A 39 9.16 -4.99 -0.44
N THR A 40 8.70 -6.24 -0.61
CA THR A 40 9.41 -7.26 -1.39
C THR A 40 9.52 -6.88 -2.86
N CYS A 41 8.51 -6.19 -3.40
CA CYS A 41 8.52 -5.64 -4.75
C CYS A 41 9.38 -4.37 -4.91
N GLY A 42 9.99 -3.86 -3.84
CA GLY A 42 10.81 -2.64 -3.87
C GLY A 42 10.00 -1.34 -3.78
N VAL A 43 8.72 -1.40 -3.41
CA VAL A 43 7.95 -0.19 -3.11
C VAL A 43 8.48 0.40 -1.80
N PRO A 44 8.85 1.69 -1.75
CA PRO A 44 9.31 2.32 -0.52
C PRO A 44 8.27 2.23 0.59
N ARG A 45 8.72 1.96 1.82
CA ARG A 45 7.83 1.79 2.98
C ARG A 45 6.86 2.97 3.15
N ASP A 46 7.32 4.19 2.95
CA ASP A 46 6.49 5.40 3.11
C ASP A 46 5.42 5.52 2.02
N VAL A 47 5.67 4.98 0.82
CA VAL A 47 4.67 4.88 -0.25
C VAL A 47 3.65 3.79 0.11
N ALA A 48 4.13 2.60 0.49
CA ALA A 48 3.27 1.48 0.85
C ALA A 48 2.35 1.82 2.04
N MET A 49 2.90 2.44 3.10
CA MET A 49 2.13 2.88 4.27
C MET A 49 1.10 3.94 3.90
N ARG A 50 1.43 4.92 3.05
CA ARG A 50 0.43 5.92 2.61
C ARG A 50 -0.71 5.29 1.81
N VAL A 51 -0.40 4.32 0.95
CA VAL A 51 -1.42 3.59 0.19
C VAL A 51 -2.30 2.80 1.17
N LEU A 52 -1.70 1.96 2.00
CA LEU A 52 -2.41 1.03 2.88
C LEU A 52 -3.10 1.70 4.08
N ALA A 53 -2.65 2.89 4.50
CA ALA A 53 -3.32 3.71 5.51
C ALA A 53 -4.33 4.70 4.91
N GLY A 54 -4.54 4.66 3.59
CA GLY A 54 -5.52 5.53 2.93
C GLY A 54 -6.93 5.32 3.50
N PRO A 55 -7.81 6.34 3.42
CA PRO A 55 -9.16 6.28 3.98
C PRO A 55 -10.05 5.17 3.40
N ARG A 56 -9.64 4.55 2.28
CA ARG A 56 -10.27 3.36 1.70
C ARG A 56 -10.04 2.08 2.52
N PHE A 57 -8.98 2.05 3.34
CA PHE A 57 -8.61 0.93 4.21
C PHE A 57 -8.94 1.21 5.69
N GLY A 58 -8.99 2.48 6.08
CA GLY A 58 -9.32 2.92 7.45
C GLY A 58 -10.80 2.87 7.83
N ARG A 59 -11.70 2.40 6.95
CA ARG A 59 -13.15 2.32 7.20
C ARG A 59 -13.71 0.93 6.97
N HIS A 60 -13.04 -0.11 7.45
CA HIS A 60 -13.80 -1.20 8.05
C HIS A 60 -13.92 -0.86 9.53
N ALA A 61 -14.93 -0.04 9.85
CA ALA A 61 -15.47 -0.11 11.21
C ALA A 61 -15.84 -1.59 11.40
N PRO A 62 -15.33 -2.27 12.43
CA PRO A 62 -15.87 -3.57 12.77
C PRO A 62 -17.38 -3.35 12.92
N LEU A 63 -18.18 -4.17 12.23
CA LEU A 63 -19.58 -4.33 12.56
C LEU A 63 -19.62 -4.45 14.08
N ALA A 64 -20.09 -3.41 14.75
CA ALA A 64 -20.39 -3.48 16.16
C ALA A 64 -21.46 -4.57 16.24
N GLU A 65 -21.02 -5.76 16.64
CA GLU A 65 -21.89 -6.87 16.94
C GLU A 65 -22.92 -6.37 17.94
N SER A 66 -24.16 -6.41 17.49
CA SER A 66 -25.36 -6.24 18.28
C SER A 66 -25.34 -7.21 19.47
N ARG A 67 -25.10 -6.69 20.67
CA ARG A 67 -25.49 -7.24 21.98
C ARG A 67 -25.57 -6.04 22.94
N SER A 68 -26.66 -5.70 23.62
CA SER A 68 -27.91 -6.38 23.98
C SER A 68 -28.98 -5.31 24.22
#